data_AF-A0A2G9S261-F1
#
_entry.id   AF-A0A2G9S261-F1
#
_cell.length_a   1.000
_cell.length_b   1.000
_cell.length_c   1.000
_cell.angle_alpha   90.00
_cell.angle_beta   90.00
_cell.angle_gamma   90.00
#
_symmetry.space_group_name_H-M   'P 1'
#
loop_
_entity.id
_entity.type
_entity.pdbx_description
1 polymer ?
#
loop_
_entity_poly.entity_id
_entity_poly.type
_entity_poly.pdbx_seq_one_letter_code
_entity_poly.pdbx_strand_id
1 'polypeptide(L)'
;CSTSCGLGAMWRTVVCTAEGNNTCDASAKPAPARRCYLRPCASWTVGNWSKCSRSCGNGVRLRDVQCVDTRDKRILRPFHCQSTVYKPRVQMVCHEQKCMEWYISSWRECSEECGGGMQQRLVTCPQTGRCDESLKPTGSRLCNEHPCTTWAVGPWGQCTASCGGGVQRRQVKCVNKRTGAAEEDNNLCDHEPWPENTQKCNPQDCQQNNTATCTRDRLTFSFCRTLRILGRCSLATVQAQCCQTCQTHSQSSREVTNQRLSRR
;
A
#
# COMPACT_ATOMS: atom_id res chain seq x y z
N CYS A 1 44.57 -51.04 -20.36
CA CYS A 1 43.32 -50.28 -20.09
C CYS A 1 43.18 -50.18 -18.58
N SER A 2 42.72 -49.06 -18.02
CA SER A 2 42.61 -48.85 -16.56
C SER A 2 41.51 -49.68 -15.88
N THR A 3 40.65 -50.31 -16.67
CA THR A 3 39.59 -51.22 -16.21
C THR A 3 39.76 -52.58 -16.89
N SER A 4 39.25 -53.63 -16.27
CA SER A 4 39.22 -55.01 -16.81
C SER A 4 37.97 -55.30 -17.64
N CYS A 5 36.98 -54.40 -17.61
CA CYS A 5 35.73 -54.46 -18.37
C CYS A 5 35.11 -53.05 -18.49
N GLY A 6 34.16 -52.88 -19.41
CA GLY A 6 33.48 -51.60 -19.64
C GLY A 6 34.39 -50.49 -20.20
N LEU A 7 34.06 -49.24 -19.88
CA LEU A 7 34.81 -48.06 -20.30
C LEU A 7 36.00 -47.81 -19.37
N GLY A 8 37.20 -47.75 -19.93
CA GLY A 8 38.42 -47.38 -19.22
C GLY A 8 39.22 -46.31 -19.95
N ALA A 9 40.32 -45.88 -19.34
CA ALA A 9 41.31 -45.02 -19.95
C ALA A 9 42.62 -45.79 -20.10
N MET A 10 43.37 -45.50 -21.15
CA MET A 10 44.75 -45.93 -21.25
C MET A 10 45.64 -44.72 -21.48
N TRP A 11 46.71 -44.69 -20.72
CA TRP A 11 47.62 -43.57 -20.62
C TRP A 11 48.87 -43.86 -21.45
N ARG A 12 49.41 -42.82 -22.07
CA ARG A 12 50.73 -42.82 -22.67
C ARG A 12 51.48 -41.58 -22.20
N THR A 13 52.80 -41.73 -22.07
CA THR A 13 53.67 -40.59 -21.84
C THR A 13 53.80 -39.82 -23.14
N VAL A 14 53.64 -38.50 -23.08
CA VAL A 14 53.81 -37.58 -24.21
C VAL A 14 54.98 -36.67 -23.86
N VAL A 15 56.09 -36.83 -24.57
CA VAL A 15 57.34 -36.09 -24.35
C VAL A 15 57.65 -35.29 -25.60
N CYS A 16 58.11 -34.05 -25.42
CA CYS A 16 58.64 -33.23 -26.50
C CYS A 16 60.05 -33.74 -26.85
N THR A 17 60.28 -34.15 -28.10
CA THR A 17 61.59 -34.68 -28.55
C THR A 17 62.48 -33.62 -29.20
N ALA A 18 62.09 -32.34 -29.20
CA ALA A 18 62.89 -31.28 -29.78
C ALA A 18 63.94 -30.76 -28.77
N GLU A 19 65.19 -30.68 -29.20
CA GLU A 19 66.32 -30.20 -28.38
C GLU A 19 66.29 -28.66 -28.29
N GLY A 20 65.57 -28.12 -27.28
CA GLY A 20 65.52 -26.69 -27.00
C GLY A 20 64.36 -26.31 -26.08
N ASN A 21 64.61 -25.42 -25.12
CA ASN A 21 63.80 -25.24 -23.90
C ASN A 21 62.41 -24.56 -24.07
N ASN A 22 61.68 -24.73 -25.19
CA ASN A 22 60.24 -24.38 -25.38
C ASN A 22 59.71 -24.55 -26.84
N THR A 23 60.17 -25.55 -27.61
CA THR A 23 59.80 -25.68 -29.04
C THR A 23 58.48 -26.42 -29.31
N CYS A 24 57.90 -27.12 -28.33
CA CYS A 24 56.60 -27.77 -28.48
C CYS A 24 55.46 -26.87 -27.98
N ASP A 25 54.53 -26.51 -28.88
CA ASP A 25 53.31 -25.80 -28.52
C ASP A 25 52.45 -26.64 -27.57
N ALA A 26 52.19 -26.11 -26.37
CA ALA A 26 51.36 -26.75 -25.36
C ALA A 26 49.93 -26.98 -25.84
N SER A 27 49.43 -26.14 -26.75
CA SER A 27 48.09 -26.20 -27.34
C SER A 27 47.94 -27.37 -28.31
N ALA A 28 49.03 -27.77 -28.97
CA ALA A 28 49.08 -28.91 -29.87
C ALA A 28 49.42 -30.23 -29.16
N LYS A 29 49.56 -30.22 -27.82
CA LYS A 29 49.92 -31.41 -27.04
C LYS A 29 48.84 -32.50 -27.20
N PRO A 30 49.17 -33.69 -27.75
CA PRO A 30 48.21 -34.77 -27.88
C PRO A 30 47.66 -35.20 -26.52
N ALA A 31 46.39 -35.59 -26.49
CA ALA A 31 45.79 -36.13 -25.27
C ALA A 31 46.59 -37.36 -24.76
N PRO A 32 47.08 -37.34 -23.51
CA PRO A 32 47.87 -38.44 -22.95
C PRO A 32 47.00 -39.65 -22.60
N ALA A 33 45.68 -39.48 -22.52
CA ALA A 33 44.72 -40.55 -22.34
C ALA A 33 43.91 -40.78 -23.62
N ARG A 34 43.73 -42.05 -23.99
CA ARG A 34 42.68 -42.48 -24.90
C ARG A 34 41.71 -43.42 -24.19
N ARG A 35 40.44 -43.40 -24.60
CA ARG A 35 39.42 -44.31 -24.08
C ARG A 35 39.66 -45.72 -24.62
N CYS A 36 39.43 -46.73 -23.79
CA CYS A 36 39.41 -48.14 -24.18
C CYS A 36 38.04 -48.72 -23.84
N TYR A 37 37.49 -49.52 -24.78
CA TYR A 37 36.17 -50.12 -24.68
C TYR A 37 36.34 -51.64 -24.59
N LEU A 38 36.09 -52.19 -23.40
CA LEU A 38 36.11 -53.63 -23.15
C LEU A 38 34.67 -54.17 -23.08
N ARG A 39 34.51 -55.49 -22.92
CA ARG A 39 33.19 -56.11 -22.76
C ARG A 39 32.38 -55.39 -21.67
N PRO A 40 31.10 -55.04 -21.91
CA PRO A 40 30.28 -54.34 -20.92
C PRO A 40 30.15 -55.17 -19.64
N CYS A 41 30.39 -54.55 -18.49
CA CYS A 41 30.16 -55.14 -17.17
C CYS A 41 29.27 -54.27 -16.28
N ALA A 42 28.73 -53.18 -16.84
CA ALA A 42 27.75 -52.34 -16.19
C ALA A 42 26.48 -52.30 -17.05
N SER A 43 25.32 -52.32 -16.40
CA SER A 43 24.02 -52.28 -17.07
C SER A 43 23.07 -51.34 -16.34
N TRP A 44 22.14 -50.75 -17.08
CA TRP A 44 21.07 -49.95 -16.49
C TRP A 44 20.02 -50.86 -15.85
N THR A 45 19.70 -50.61 -14.59
CA THR A 45 18.55 -51.17 -13.89
C THR A 45 17.48 -50.11 -13.70
N VAL A 46 16.22 -50.53 -13.72
CA VAL A 46 15.06 -49.66 -13.56
C VAL A 46 14.27 -50.07 -12.33
N GLY A 47 13.83 -49.08 -11.57
CA GLY A 47 12.86 -49.25 -10.49
C GLY A 47 11.41 -49.22 -10.98
N ASN A 48 10.50 -49.30 -10.02
CA ASN A 48 9.06 -49.15 -10.28
C ASN A 48 8.70 -47.70 -10.62
N TRP A 49 7.64 -47.52 -11.40
CA TRP A 49 7.07 -46.19 -11.67
C TRP A 49 6.36 -45.64 -10.43
N SER A 50 6.52 -44.35 -10.20
CA SER A 50 5.75 -43.58 -9.23
C SER A 50 4.28 -43.48 -9.65
N LYS A 51 3.43 -43.03 -8.72
CA LYS A 51 2.11 -42.50 -9.07
C LYS A 51 2.25 -41.31 -10.03
N CYS A 52 1.19 -41.02 -10.79
CA CYS A 52 1.16 -39.85 -11.67
C CYS A 52 1.33 -38.58 -10.84
N SER A 53 2.12 -37.62 -11.34
CA SER A 53 2.36 -36.33 -10.68
C SER A 53 1.09 -35.49 -10.52
N ARG A 54 0.06 -35.78 -11.32
CA ARG A 54 -1.27 -35.18 -11.24
C ARG A 54 -2.32 -36.26 -11.13
N SER A 55 -3.38 -35.98 -10.40
CA SER A 55 -4.55 -36.86 -10.27
C SER A 55 -5.50 -36.78 -11.46
N CYS A 56 -5.40 -35.72 -12.27
CA CYS A 56 -6.19 -35.49 -13.47
C CYS A 56 -5.33 -34.81 -14.56
N GLY A 57 -5.78 -34.90 -15.80
CA GLY A 57 -5.13 -34.31 -16.96
C GLY A 57 -3.79 -34.98 -17.30
N ASN A 58 -2.89 -34.19 -17.90
CA ASN A 58 -1.58 -34.67 -18.31
C ASN A 58 -0.57 -34.47 -17.18
N GLY A 59 -0.01 -35.57 -16.68
CA GLY A 59 1.04 -35.59 -15.68
C GLY A 59 2.24 -36.42 -16.14
N VAL A 60 3.19 -36.62 -15.22
CA VAL A 60 4.34 -37.51 -15.45
C VAL A 60 4.49 -38.51 -14.31
N ARG A 61 4.92 -39.72 -14.63
CA ARG A 61 5.40 -40.72 -13.68
C ARG A 61 6.92 -40.80 -13.78
N LEU A 62 7.57 -40.91 -12.64
CA LEU A 62 9.02 -40.99 -12.52
C LEU A 62 9.41 -42.41 -12.07
N ARG A 63 10.60 -42.87 -12.45
CA ARG A 63 11.19 -44.09 -11.90
C ARG A 63 12.69 -43.90 -11.73
N ASP A 64 13.26 -44.68 -10.82
CA ASP A 64 14.70 -44.72 -10.67
C ASP A 64 15.35 -45.48 -11.83
N VAL A 65 16.43 -44.91 -12.36
CA VAL A 65 17.27 -45.53 -13.38
C VAL A 65 18.72 -45.46 -12.91
N GLN A 66 19.26 -46.58 -12.49
CA GLN A 66 20.58 -46.67 -11.88
C GLN A 66 21.52 -47.49 -12.76
N CYS A 67 22.78 -47.08 -12.83
CA CYS A 67 23.81 -47.89 -13.47
C CYS A 67 24.37 -48.82 -12.40
N VAL A 68 24.37 -50.13 -12.65
CA VAL A 68 24.88 -51.11 -11.68
C VAL A 68 25.92 -52.02 -12.31
N ASP A 69 26.83 -52.50 -11.49
CA ASP A 69 27.74 -53.58 -11.88
C ASP A 69 26.93 -54.88 -12.11
N THR A 70 27.24 -55.58 -13.18
CA THR A 70 26.63 -56.87 -13.52
C THR A 70 27.00 -57.98 -12.55
N ARG A 71 28.17 -57.92 -11.91
CA ARG A 71 28.68 -58.93 -10.97
C ARG A 71 28.12 -58.73 -9.58
N ASP A 72 28.45 -57.59 -8.97
CA ASP A 72 28.22 -57.36 -7.54
C ASP A 72 26.96 -56.52 -7.27
N LYS A 73 26.21 -56.14 -8.30
CA LYS A 73 25.01 -55.27 -8.23
C LYS A 73 25.25 -53.91 -7.56
N ARG A 74 26.51 -53.51 -7.41
CA ARG A 74 26.89 -52.22 -6.83
C ARG A 74 26.44 -51.08 -7.73
N ILE A 75 25.90 -50.01 -7.13
CA ILE A 75 25.55 -48.78 -7.86
C ILE A 75 26.84 -48.08 -8.31
N LEU A 76 26.89 -47.79 -9.60
CA LEU A 76 27.97 -47.11 -10.29
C LEU A 76 27.52 -45.74 -10.79
N ARG A 77 28.48 -44.88 -11.11
CA ARG A 77 28.19 -43.58 -11.75
C ARG A 77 27.67 -43.78 -13.19
N PRO A 78 26.76 -42.92 -13.68
CA PRO A 78 26.13 -43.02 -15.01
C PRO A 78 27.08 -43.27 -16.20
N PHE A 79 28.30 -42.72 -16.16
CA PHE A 79 29.25 -42.86 -17.26
C PHE A 79 29.70 -44.31 -17.51
N HIS A 80 29.65 -45.19 -16.50
CA HIS A 80 30.01 -46.60 -16.66
C HIS A 80 29.04 -47.36 -17.56
N CYS A 81 27.77 -46.91 -17.61
CA CYS A 81 26.75 -47.46 -18.49
C CYS A 81 26.56 -46.62 -19.77
N GLN A 82 27.36 -45.58 -20.00
CA GLN A 82 27.17 -44.69 -21.16
C GLN A 82 27.45 -45.37 -22.50
N SER A 83 28.28 -46.42 -22.50
CA SER A 83 28.55 -47.26 -23.68
C SER A 83 27.50 -48.36 -23.89
N THR A 84 26.49 -48.48 -23.03
CA THR A 84 25.36 -49.39 -23.28
C THR A 84 24.39 -48.78 -24.28
N VAL A 85 23.75 -49.63 -25.09
CA VAL A 85 22.98 -49.23 -26.29
C VAL A 85 21.79 -48.32 -25.96
N TYR A 86 21.18 -48.45 -24.78
CA TYR A 86 19.98 -47.69 -24.43
C TYR A 86 19.96 -47.31 -22.94
N LYS A 87 19.88 -46.01 -22.67
CA LYS A 87 19.54 -45.49 -21.34
C LYS A 87 18.02 -45.47 -21.17
N PRO A 88 17.45 -46.21 -20.20
CA PRO A 88 16.01 -46.20 -19.96
C PRO A 88 15.48 -44.80 -19.63
N ARG A 89 14.25 -44.51 -20.09
CA ARG A 89 13.57 -43.25 -19.76
C ARG A 89 13.31 -43.17 -18.25
N VAL A 90 13.65 -42.03 -17.65
CA VAL A 90 13.41 -41.72 -16.23
C VAL A 90 11.98 -41.25 -16.00
N GLN A 91 11.37 -40.65 -17.02
CA GLN A 91 10.00 -40.11 -16.97
C GLN A 91 9.13 -40.66 -18.09
N MET A 92 7.84 -40.78 -17.81
CA MET A 92 6.80 -41.13 -18.77
C MET A 92 5.58 -40.24 -18.55
N VAL A 93 4.92 -39.82 -19.64
CA VAL A 93 3.67 -39.08 -19.55
C VAL A 93 2.53 -40.02 -19.13
N CYS A 94 1.71 -39.58 -18.18
CA CYS A 94 0.45 -40.21 -17.84
C CYS A 94 -0.71 -39.30 -18.27
N HIS A 95 -1.71 -39.91 -18.91
CA HIS A 95 -2.94 -39.25 -19.32
C HIS A 95 -4.05 -39.70 -18.39
N GLU A 96 -4.30 -38.91 -17.35
CA GLU A 96 -5.46 -39.08 -16.49
C GLU A 96 -6.68 -38.36 -17.11
N GLN A 97 -7.86 -38.56 -16.52
CA GLN A 97 -9.10 -37.94 -16.98
C GLN A 97 -9.01 -36.41 -16.96
N LYS A 98 -9.73 -35.71 -17.85
CA LYS A 98 -9.75 -34.23 -17.89
C LYS A 98 -10.07 -33.65 -16.51
N CYS A 99 -9.29 -32.66 -16.08
CA CYS A 99 -9.51 -31.98 -14.81
C CYS A 99 -10.81 -31.18 -14.83
N MET A 100 -11.48 -31.18 -13.68
CA MET A 100 -12.57 -30.30 -13.32
C MET A 100 -12.02 -29.03 -12.67
N GLU A 101 -12.87 -28.00 -12.64
CA GLU A 101 -12.57 -26.75 -11.97
C GLU A 101 -12.89 -26.85 -10.47
N TRP A 102 -12.10 -26.13 -9.67
CA TRP A 102 -12.36 -25.98 -8.25
C TRP A 102 -13.62 -25.15 -8.04
N TYR A 103 -14.54 -25.63 -7.21
CA TYR A 103 -15.68 -24.83 -6.76
C TYR A 103 -15.22 -23.87 -5.66
N ILE A 104 -15.53 -22.60 -5.83
CA ILE A 104 -15.13 -21.52 -4.92
C ILE A 104 -16.38 -20.72 -4.53
N SER A 105 -16.70 -20.69 -3.24
CA SER A 105 -17.79 -19.84 -2.75
C SER A 105 -17.37 -18.37 -2.59
N SER A 106 -18.34 -17.50 -2.34
CA SER A 106 -18.09 -16.18 -1.79
C SER A 106 -17.39 -16.27 -0.42
N TRP A 107 -16.67 -15.20 -0.06
CA TRP A 107 -16.10 -15.04 1.27
C TRP A 107 -17.22 -14.88 2.29
N ARG A 108 -17.05 -15.53 3.45
CA ARG A 108 -17.84 -15.24 4.65
C ARG A 108 -17.46 -13.87 5.20
N GLU A 109 -18.23 -13.40 6.18
CA GLU A 109 -17.89 -12.21 6.96
C GLU A 109 -16.53 -12.37 7.66
N CYS A 110 -15.86 -11.24 7.90
CA CYS A 110 -14.58 -11.25 8.61
C CYS A 110 -14.83 -11.56 10.08
N SER A 111 -13.94 -12.35 10.69
CA SER A 111 -14.03 -12.66 12.12
C SER A 111 -13.94 -11.43 13.02
N GLU A 112 -13.31 -10.36 12.53
CA GLU A 112 -13.09 -9.12 13.25
C GLU A 112 -13.43 -7.94 12.35
N GLU A 113 -14.08 -6.91 12.88
CA GLU A 113 -14.38 -5.70 12.11
C GLU A 113 -13.16 -4.79 11.91
N CYS A 114 -12.11 -4.96 12.72
CA CYS A 114 -10.88 -4.17 12.72
C CYS A 114 -9.75 -4.93 13.42
N GLY A 115 -8.52 -4.43 13.32
CA GLY A 115 -7.36 -4.97 14.05
C GLY A 115 -6.82 -6.29 13.51
N GLY A 116 -7.24 -6.68 12.31
CA GLY A 116 -6.87 -7.93 11.66
C GLY A 116 -7.77 -9.10 12.07
N GLY A 117 -8.51 -9.64 11.10
CA GLY A 117 -9.31 -10.85 11.23
C GLY A 117 -9.01 -11.86 10.12
N MET A 118 -9.72 -12.99 10.15
CA MET A 118 -9.69 -13.99 9.09
C MET A 118 -11.06 -14.15 8.45
N GLN A 119 -11.07 -14.18 7.12
CA GLN A 119 -12.21 -14.61 6.31
C GLN A 119 -11.97 -16.01 5.77
N GLN A 120 -13.03 -16.80 5.74
CA GLN A 120 -13.02 -18.13 5.16
C GLN A 120 -14.02 -18.23 4.01
N ARG A 121 -13.71 -19.08 3.03
CA ARG A 121 -14.61 -19.48 1.95
C ARG A 121 -14.50 -20.98 1.73
N LEU A 122 -15.55 -21.55 1.17
CA LEU A 122 -15.56 -22.96 0.78
C LEU A 122 -14.79 -23.14 -0.53
N VAL A 123 -13.81 -24.04 -0.52
CA VAL A 123 -13.06 -24.47 -1.69
C VAL A 123 -13.14 -25.99 -1.77
N THR A 124 -13.89 -26.50 -2.74
CA THR A 124 -14.19 -27.93 -2.84
C THR A 124 -14.03 -28.41 -4.27
N CYS A 125 -13.51 -29.64 -4.43
CA CYS A 125 -13.50 -30.30 -5.73
C CYS A 125 -14.83 -31.05 -5.93
N PRO A 126 -15.53 -30.90 -7.07
CA PRO A 126 -16.78 -31.61 -7.33
C PRO A 126 -16.68 -33.13 -7.20
N GLN A 127 -15.51 -33.70 -7.50
CA GLN A 127 -15.25 -35.13 -7.38
C GLN A 127 -13.81 -35.37 -6.93
N THR A 128 -13.62 -36.21 -5.91
CA THR A 128 -12.30 -36.50 -5.33
C THR A 128 -11.29 -36.92 -6.40
N GLY A 129 -10.13 -36.26 -6.44
CA GLY A 129 -9.05 -36.55 -7.38
C GLY A 129 -9.26 -35.99 -8.80
N ARG A 130 -10.36 -35.29 -9.09
CA ARG A 130 -10.64 -34.73 -10.43
C ARG A 130 -10.27 -33.26 -10.58
N CYS A 131 -9.75 -32.61 -9.55
CA CYS A 131 -9.19 -31.27 -9.63
C CYS A 131 -7.67 -31.32 -9.51
N ASP A 132 -6.99 -30.37 -10.15
CA ASP A 132 -5.53 -30.25 -10.01
C ASP A 132 -5.23 -29.63 -8.64
N GLU A 133 -4.65 -30.42 -7.74
CA GLU A 133 -4.25 -29.99 -6.40
C GLU A 133 -3.20 -28.87 -6.43
N SER A 134 -2.40 -28.76 -7.49
CA SER A 134 -1.43 -27.66 -7.64
C SER A 134 -2.10 -26.30 -7.88
N LEU A 135 -3.36 -26.31 -8.32
CA LEU A 135 -4.16 -25.11 -8.58
C LEU A 135 -5.20 -24.84 -7.49
N LYS A 136 -5.14 -25.56 -6.36
CA LYS A 136 -6.11 -25.43 -5.27
C LYS A 136 -6.09 -24.00 -4.69
N PRO A 137 -7.18 -23.23 -4.80
CA PRO A 137 -7.23 -21.88 -4.25
C PRO A 137 -7.19 -21.86 -2.72
N THR A 138 -6.69 -20.77 -2.14
CA THR A 138 -6.71 -20.58 -0.69
C THR A 138 -8.13 -20.41 -0.18
N GLY A 139 -8.49 -21.16 0.87
CA GLY A 139 -9.79 -21.09 1.54
C GLY A 139 -9.87 -20.06 2.66
N SER A 140 -8.74 -19.46 3.06
CA SER A 140 -8.66 -18.43 4.10
C SER A 140 -7.85 -17.22 3.62
N ARG A 141 -8.19 -16.03 4.13
CA ARG A 141 -7.41 -14.81 3.94
C ARG A 141 -7.52 -13.89 5.14
N LEU A 142 -6.55 -12.99 5.27
CA LEU A 142 -6.63 -11.87 6.22
C LEU A 142 -7.62 -10.82 5.71
N CYS A 143 -8.26 -10.10 6.65
CA CYS A 143 -9.22 -9.04 6.40
C CYS A 143 -9.16 -8.00 7.51
N ASN A 144 -9.68 -6.80 7.23
CA ASN A 144 -9.86 -5.71 8.20
C ASN A 144 -8.59 -5.38 9.00
N GLU A 145 -7.46 -5.23 8.29
CA GLU A 145 -6.13 -4.94 8.87
C GLU A 145 -5.98 -3.50 9.40
N HIS A 146 -7.00 -2.66 9.21
CA HIS A 146 -7.00 -1.30 9.75
C HIS A 146 -7.12 -1.31 11.29
N PRO A 147 -6.57 -0.30 11.98
CA PRO A 147 -6.65 -0.21 13.45
C PRO A 147 -8.10 -0.23 13.99
N CYS A 148 -8.24 -0.66 15.24
CA CYS A 148 -9.50 -0.64 15.98
C CYS A 148 -9.76 0.70 16.71
N THR A 149 -9.30 1.81 16.16
CA THR A 149 -9.33 3.11 16.82
C THR A 149 -10.08 4.13 15.96
N THR A 150 -10.75 5.10 16.58
CA THR A 150 -11.45 6.20 15.88
C THR A 150 -11.52 7.46 16.73
N TRP A 151 -11.73 8.59 16.07
CA TRP A 151 -11.94 9.86 16.73
C TRP A 151 -13.34 9.97 17.36
N ALA A 152 -13.40 10.04 18.69
CA ALA A 152 -14.60 10.44 19.42
C ALA A 152 -14.65 11.97 19.56
N VAL A 153 -15.76 12.57 19.13
CA VAL A 153 -16.02 14.01 19.24
C VAL A 153 -17.01 14.30 20.38
N GLY A 154 -16.63 15.22 21.26
CA GLY A 154 -17.49 15.71 22.34
C GLY A 154 -18.48 16.79 21.89
N PRO A 155 -19.36 17.25 22.80
CA PRO A 155 -20.24 18.39 22.55
C PRO A 155 -19.42 19.67 22.35
N TRP A 156 -20.03 20.64 21.67
CA TRP A 156 -19.45 21.97 21.54
C TRP A 156 -19.43 22.69 22.90
N GLY A 157 -18.30 23.30 23.23
CA GLY A 157 -18.17 24.18 24.38
C GLY A 157 -18.92 25.50 24.17
N GLN A 158 -18.87 26.37 25.19
CA GLN A 158 -19.46 27.70 25.09
C GLN A 158 -18.76 28.55 24.02
N CYS A 159 -19.55 29.39 23.35
CA CYS A 159 -19.03 30.35 22.38
C CYS A 159 -18.19 31.43 23.08
N THR A 160 -17.06 31.82 22.49
CA THR A 160 -16.18 32.86 23.05
C THR A 160 -16.83 34.24 23.13
N ALA A 161 -17.86 34.49 22.32
CA ALA A 161 -18.58 35.76 22.29
C ALA A 161 -20.07 35.49 22.22
N SER A 162 -20.88 36.25 22.95
CA SER A 162 -22.35 36.17 22.89
C SER A 162 -22.94 36.84 21.64
N CYS A 163 -22.18 37.72 20.98
CA CYS A 163 -22.53 38.44 19.76
C CYS A 163 -21.25 38.88 19.02
N GLY A 164 -21.38 39.36 17.78
CA GLY A 164 -20.29 39.90 16.96
C GLY A 164 -19.41 38.86 16.27
N GLY A 165 -19.80 37.58 16.31
CA GLY A 165 -19.00 36.46 15.81
C GLY A 165 -17.97 35.99 16.85
N GLY A 166 -18.16 34.75 17.32
CA GLY A 166 -17.24 34.04 18.20
C GLY A 166 -16.83 32.69 17.63
N VAL A 167 -16.02 31.97 18.39
CA VAL A 167 -15.55 30.64 18.08
C VAL A 167 -15.88 29.72 19.25
N GLN A 168 -16.38 28.53 18.97
CA GLN A 168 -16.55 27.48 19.97
C GLN A 168 -15.66 26.29 19.60
N ARG A 169 -15.17 25.60 20.62
CA ARG A 169 -14.29 24.44 20.48
C ARG A 169 -14.95 23.20 21.08
N ARG A 170 -14.66 22.03 20.54
CA ARG A 170 -15.08 20.73 21.11
C ARG A 170 -13.87 19.85 21.37
N GLN A 171 -14.00 18.92 22.31
CA GLN A 171 -12.96 17.93 22.57
C GLN A 171 -13.00 16.85 21.48
N VAL A 172 -11.81 16.39 21.07
CA VAL A 172 -11.60 15.26 20.17
C VAL A 172 -10.60 14.34 20.85
N LYS A 173 -10.93 13.05 20.97
CA LYS A 173 -10.06 12.05 21.60
C LYS A 173 -10.04 10.79 20.74
N CYS A 174 -8.88 10.14 20.66
CA CYS A 174 -8.79 8.82 20.07
C CYS A 174 -9.41 7.79 21.04
N VAL A 175 -10.29 6.92 20.54
CA VAL A 175 -10.93 5.86 21.33
C VAL A 175 -10.84 4.51 20.63
N ASN A 176 -10.83 3.45 21.42
CA ASN A 176 -10.90 2.08 20.92
C ASN A 176 -12.34 1.72 20.54
N LYS A 177 -12.56 1.24 19.32
CA LYS A 177 -13.88 0.79 18.82
C LYS A 177 -14.43 -0.41 19.61
N ARG A 178 -13.58 -1.27 20.17
CA ARG A 178 -14.01 -2.48 20.91
C ARG A 178 -14.39 -2.19 22.35
N THR A 179 -13.62 -1.37 23.06
CA THR A 179 -13.85 -1.10 24.50
C THR A 179 -14.54 0.22 24.77
N GLY A 180 -14.55 1.14 23.80
CA GLY A 180 -15.01 2.52 23.98
C GLY A 180 -14.10 3.38 24.86
N ALA A 181 -12.96 2.85 25.31
CA ALA A 181 -12.02 3.56 26.16
C ALA A 181 -11.20 4.56 25.34
N ALA A 182 -10.81 5.67 25.97
CA ALA A 182 -9.87 6.61 25.40
C ALA A 182 -8.47 5.99 25.36
N GLU A 183 -7.82 6.10 24.21
CA GLU A 183 -6.43 5.67 24.04
C GLU A 183 -5.48 6.73 24.58
N GLU A 184 -4.35 6.31 25.14
CA GLU A 184 -3.30 7.22 25.63
C GLU A 184 -2.56 7.89 24.46
N ASP A 185 -2.29 7.14 23.41
CA ASP A 185 -1.65 7.63 22.20
C ASP A 185 -2.70 8.05 21.15
N ASN A 186 -2.81 9.36 20.89
CA ASN A 186 -3.72 9.87 19.88
C ASN A 186 -3.33 9.50 18.45
N ASN A 187 -2.05 9.19 18.19
CA ASN A 187 -1.57 8.87 16.84
C ASN A 187 -2.18 7.57 16.30
N LEU A 188 -2.74 6.73 17.18
CA LEU A 188 -3.49 5.54 16.80
C LEU A 188 -4.69 5.86 15.91
N CYS A 189 -5.22 7.08 15.95
CA CYS A 189 -6.33 7.53 15.11
C CYS A 189 -5.91 8.32 13.86
N ASP A 190 -4.61 8.49 13.59
CA ASP A 190 -4.10 9.28 12.46
C ASP A 190 -4.40 8.68 11.07
N HIS A 191 -4.84 7.42 11.05
CA HIS A 191 -5.33 6.78 9.84
C HIS A 191 -6.70 7.34 9.38
N GLU A 192 -7.43 8.04 10.27
CA GLU A 192 -8.68 8.75 9.98
C GLU A 192 -8.43 10.28 9.97
N PRO A 193 -9.12 11.05 9.11
CA PRO A 193 -8.95 12.49 9.07
C PRO A 193 -9.39 13.14 10.39
N TRP A 194 -8.61 14.12 10.86
CA TRP A 194 -8.90 14.86 12.08
C TRP A 194 -10.27 15.57 12.00
N PRO A 195 -11.20 15.32 12.93
CA PRO A 195 -12.50 15.97 12.93
C PRO A 195 -12.42 17.47 13.23
N GLU A 196 -13.28 18.26 12.59
CA GLU A 196 -13.42 19.69 12.89
C GLU A 196 -13.64 19.91 14.39
N ASN A 197 -12.72 20.60 15.06
CA ASN A 197 -12.79 20.83 16.50
C ASN A 197 -13.12 22.28 16.86
N THR A 198 -13.31 23.12 15.84
CA THR A 198 -13.49 24.57 15.97
C THR A 198 -14.59 25.02 15.00
N GLN A 199 -15.58 25.76 15.48
CA GLN A 199 -16.61 26.35 14.60
C GLN A 199 -16.99 27.77 15.01
N LYS A 200 -17.44 28.56 14.03
CA LYS A 200 -17.98 29.90 14.27
C LYS A 200 -19.32 29.82 14.99
N CYS A 201 -19.60 30.76 15.87
CA CYS A 201 -20.84 30.86 16.63
C CYS A 201 -21.24 32.31 16.86
N ASN A 202 -22.51 32.55 17.19
CA ASN A 202 -23.07 33.86 17.49
C ASN A 202 -22.71 34.96 16.48
N PRO A 203 -23.03 34.80 15.18
CA PRO A 203 -22.70 35.76 14.13
C PRO A 203 -23.53 37.06 14.19
N GLN A 204 -24.48 37.15 15.13
CA GLN A 204 -25.38 38.29 15.27
C GLN A 204 -24.61 39.52 15.75
N ASP A 205 -24.84 40.67 15.13
CA ASP A 205 -24.22 41.92 15.57
C ASP A 205 -24.57 42.24 17.01
N CYS A 206 -23.58 42.70 17.77
CA CYS A 206 -23.83 43.18 19.12
C CYS A 206 -24.71 44.41 19.05
N GLN A 207 -25.88 44.36 19.70
CA GLN A 207 -26.72 45.53 19.89
C GLN A 207 -25.95 46.57 20.71
N GLN A 208 -25.29 47.49 20.02
CA GLN A 208 -25.00 48.78 20.62
C GLN A 208 -26.34 49.47 20.79
N ASN A 209 -26.69 49.82 22.02
CA ASN A 209 -27.75 50.78 22.29
C ASN A 209 -27.34 52.15 21.69
N ASN A 210 -27.41 52.26 20.36
CA ASN A 210 -27.32 53.51 19.60
C ASN A 210 -28.69 54.21 19.62
N THR A 211 -29.22 54.36 20.83
CA THR A 211 -30.26 55.34 21.17
C THR A 211 -29.67 56.42 22.08
N ALA A 212 -28.35 56.62 22.04
CA ALA A 212 -27.73 57.79 22.64
C ALA A 212 -28.05 59.03 21.79
N THR A 213 -29.20 59.65 22.07
CA THR A 213 -29.48 61.04 21.70
C THR A 213 -28.24 61.87 22.02
N CYS A 214 -27.69 62.58 21.03
CA CYS A 214 -26.38 63.19 21.19
C CYS A 214 -26.44 64.42 22.11
N THR A 215 -26.08 64.23 23.38
CA THR A 215 -26.13 65.26 24.42
C THR A 215 -24.92 66.19 24.41
N ARG A 216 -23.77 65.76 23.85
CA ARG A 216 -22.54 66.54 23.79
C ARG A 216 -21.63 66.10 22.65
N ASP A 217 -20.82 67.03 22.15
CA ASP A 217 -19.72 66.70 21.26
C ASP A 217 -18.70 65.80 21.97
N ARG A 218 -18.19 64.80 21.25
CA ARG A 218 -17.16 63.87 21.76
C ARG A 218 -15.76 64.47 21.65
N LEU A 219 -15.54 65.36 20.69
CA LEU A 219 -14.31 66.13 20.52
C LEU A 219 -14.43 67.53 21.14
N THR A 220 -13.30 68.20 21.36
CA THR A 220 -13.28 69.53 21.94
C THR A 220 -13.99 70.55 21.06
N PHE A 221 -14.65 71.51 21.69
CA PHE A 221 -15.45 72.55 21.02
C PHE A 221 -14.65 73.32 19.95
N SER A 222 -13.40 73.69 20.22
CA SER A 222 -12.54 74.39 19.25
C SER A 222 -12.26 73.56 18.01
N PHE A 223 -12.06 72.25 18.16
CA PHE A 223 -11.80 71.34 17.07
C PHE A 223 -13.06 71.10 16.24
N CYS A 224 -14.20 70.84 16.88
CA CYS A 224 -15.48 70.70 16.21
C CYS A 224 -15.91 71.99 15.49
N ARG A 225 -15.65 73.16 16.07
CA ARG A 225 -15.89 74.46 15.44
C ARG A 225 -15.01 74.66 14.21
N THR A 226 -13.75 74.23 14.26
CA THR A 226 -12.84 74.29 13.11
C THR A 226 -13.33 73.38 11.98
N LEU A 227 -13.71 72.14 12.30
CA LEU A 227 -14.28 71.20 11.33
C LEU A 227 -15.60 71.72 10.72
N ARG A 228 -16.40 72.45 11.51
CA ARG A 228 -17.59 73.13 11.02
C ARG A 228 -17.25 74.24 10.01
N ILE A 229 -16.30 75.11 10.34
CA ILE A 229 -15.86 76.21 9.44
C ILE A 229 -15.30 75.65 8.13
N LEU A 230 -14.64 74.50 8.18
CA LEU A 230 -14.10 73.79 7.01
C LEU A 230 -15.17 72.98 6.24
N GLY A 231 -16.46 73.07 6.60
CA GLY A 231 -17.56 72.40 5.89
C GLY A 231 -17.58 70.88 6.02
N ARG A 232 -16.86 70.30 6.98
CA ARG A 232 -16.72 68.84 7.15
C ARG A 232 -17.88 68.18 7.92
N CYS A 233 -18.88 68.96 8.32
CA CYS A 233 -20.08 68.49 9.01
C CYS A 233 -21.02 67.62 8.16
N SER A 234 -20.72 67.41 6.88
CA SER A 234 -21.43 66.44 6.01
C SER A 234 -20.90 65.01 6.14
N LEU A 235 -19.72 64.82 6.73
CA LEU A 235 -19.14 63.50 6.93
C LEU A 235 -19.78 62.83 8.14
N ALA A 236 -20.32 61.62 7.96
CA ALA A 236 -21.02 60.87 9.01
C ALA A 236 -20.16 60.63 10.26
N THR A 237 -18.84 60.42 10.08
CA THR A 237 -17.88 60.29 11.18
C THR A 237 -17.70 61.60 11.95
N VAL A 238 -17.72 62.75 11.27
CA VAL A 238 -17.65 64.07 11.90
C VAL A 238 -18.97 64.40 12.60
N GLN A 239 -20.12 64.03 12.03
CA GLN A 239 -21.42 64.19 12.69
C GLN A 239 -21.55 63.33 13.94
N ALA A 240 -20.98 62.12 13.95
CA ALA A 240 -20.98 61.27 15.14
C ALA A 240 -20.08 61.81 16.28
N GLN A 241 -19.01 62.55 15.93
CA GLN A 241 -18.03 63.06 16.91
C GLN A 241 -18.28 64.52 17.34
N CYS A 242 -18.90 65.32 16.48
CA CYS A 242 -19.19 66.76 16.66
C CYS A 242 -20.67 67.07 16.41
N CYS A 243 -21.55 66.23 16.96
CA CYS A 243 -22.98 66.22 16.71
C CYS A 243 -23.70 67.54 17.06
N GLN A 244 -23.37 68.17 18.19
CA GLN A 244 -23.97 69.42 18.64
C GLN A 244 -23.46 70.58 17.79
N THR A 245 -22.14 70.66 17.57
CA THR A 245 -21.58 71.73 16.75
C THR A 245 -22.12 71.71 15.31
N CYS A 246 -22.32 70.51 14.72
CA CYS A 246 -22.81 70.36 13.35
C CYS A 246 -24.33 70.48 13.18
N GLN A 247 -25.15 70.25 14.22
CA GLN A 247 -26.62 70.41 14.14
C GLN A 247 -27.07 71.86 13.92
N THR A 248 -26.36 72.84 14.48
CA THR A 248 -26.69 74.28 14.40
C THR A 248 -26.61 74.90 13.00
N HIS A 249 -26.00 74.23 12.00
CA HIS A 249 -25.92 74.73 10.63
C HIS A 249 -27.21 74.50 9.81
N SER A 250 -28.11 73.64 10.26
CA SER A 250 -29.33 73.30 9.52
C SER A 250 -30.36 74.44 9.41
N GLN A 251 -30.26 75.48 10.26
CA GLN A 251 -31.21 76.61 10.26
C GLN A 251 -30.73 77.85 9.49
N SER A 252 -29.43 78.12 9.36
CA SER A 252 -28.94 79.33 8.69
C SER A 252 -28.84 79.23 7.16
N SER A 253 -28.95 78.03 6.58
CA SER A 253 -28.96 77.85 5.12
C SER A 253 -30.35 77.96 4.49
N ARG A 254 -31.41 78.20 5.28
CA ARG A 254 -32.78 78.39 4.77
C ARG A 254 -33.15 79.84 4.47
N GLU A 255 -32.41 80.84 4.97
CA GLU A 255 -32.73 82.26 4.74
C GLU A 255 -32.01 82.90 3.54
N VAL A 256 -30.94 82.31 3.01
CA VAL A 256 -30.22 82.86 1.84
C VAL A 256 -30.88 82.47 0.50
N THR A 257 -31.74 81.44 0.48
CA THR A 257 -32.42 80.99 -0.74
C THR A 257 -33.65 81.84 -1.11
N ASN A 258 -34.18 82.63 -0.16
CA ASN A 258 -35.40 83.44 -0.38
C ASN A 258 -35.14 84.88 -0.86
N GLN A 259 -33.89 85.31 -1.09
CA GLN A 259 -33.58 86.61 -1.72
C GLN A 259 -33.18 86.52 -3.20
N ARG A 260 -33.19 85.32 -3.81
CA ARG A 260 -32.89 85.12 -5.25
C ARG A 260 -34.13 84.92 -6.14
N LEU A 261 -35.34 85.05 -5.60
CA LEU A 261 -36.62 84.89 -6.33
C LEU A 261 -37.44 86.19 -6.47
N SER A 262 -36.86 87.37 -6.23
CA SER A 262 -37.50 88.68 -6.54
C SER A 262 -36.75 89.51 -7.60
N ARG A 263 -35.81 88.90 -8.32
CA ARG A 263 -35.23 89.44 -9.56
C ARG A 263 -35.24 88.36 -10.64
N ARG A 264 -36.43 88.05 -11.13
CA ARG A 264 -36.73 87.54 -12.47
C ARG A 264 -38.19 87.74 -12.76
#